data_AF-A0A2N2T7C8-F1
#
_entry.id   AF-A0A2N2T7C8-F1
#
_cell.length_a   1.000
_cell.length_b   1.000
_cell.length_c   1.000
_cell.angle_alpha   90.00
_cell.angle_beta   90.00
_cell.angle_gamma   90.00
#
_symmetry.space_group_name_H-M   'P 1'
#
loop_
_entity.id
_entity.type
_entity.pdbx_description
1 polymer ?
#
loop_
_entity_poly.entity_id
_entity_poly.type
_entity_poly.pdbx_seq_one_letter_code
_entity_poly.pdbx_strand_id
1 'polypeptide(L)'
;SEWCRMGTQDSTQMGKDLERAMWRMYAPHKVKFAVSGCPRNCAEAGIKTEVAHFFVKLKTAEEVMEYTGAFMELYRTEGWYLERTVHYINRVGLDYVKKRILDDAEGRKALWERLQFALDGEPDPWFDFQEAAVDTRQFIPLVPA
;
A
#
# COMPACT_ATOMS: atom_id res chain seq x y z
N SER A 1 14.94 -14.05 -20.27
CA SER A 1 13.87 -13.43 -19.48
C SER A 1 14.47 -12.28 -18.70
N GLU A 2 13.83 -11.12 -18.62
CA GLU A 2 14.21 -10.04 -17.68
C GLU A 2 13.51 -10.30 -16.33
N TRP A 3 14.11 -10.83 -15.27
CA TRP A 3 15.40 -11.49 -15.14
C TRP A 3 15.33 -12.61 -14.08
N CYS A 4 14.17 -13.28 -13.96
CA CYS A 4 13.99 -14.37 -13.00
C CYS A 4 13.76 -15.71 -13.72
N ARG A 5 14.62 -16.71 -13.48
CA ARG A 5 14.45 -18.08 -14.01
C ARG A 5 13.23 -18.79 -13.41
N MET A 6 12.87 -18.43 -12.18
CA MET A 6 11.77 -19.05 -11.43
C MET A 6 10.51 -18.17 -11.40
N GLY A 7 10.54 -17.02 -12.07
CA GLY A 7 9.43 -16.07 -12.08
C GLY A 7 8.23 -16.68 -12.79
N THR A 8 7.08 -16.68 -12.12
CA THR A 8 5.81 -17.15 -12.69
C THR A 8 4.90 -16.02 -13.14
N GLN A 9 5.08 -14.83 -12.53
CA GLN A 9 4.32 -13.62 -12.80
C GLN A 9 5.24 -12.40 -12.70
N ASP A 10 4.85 -11.30 -13.34
CA ASP A 10 5.60 -10.05 -13.29
C ASP A 10 5.33 -9.28 -11.99
N SER A 11 6.16 -9.54 -10.97
CA SER A 11 6.09 -8.79 -9.71
C SER A 11 6.65 -7.37 -9.79
N THR A 12 7.49 -7.09 -10.78
CA THR A 12 8.13 -5.78 -10.92
C THR A 12 7.10 -4.76 -11.39
N GLN A 13 6.32 -5.13 -12.42
CA GLN A 13 5.23 -4.27 -12.91
C GLN A 13 4.18 -4.04 -11.83
N MET A 14 3.73 -5.10 -11.16
CA MET A 14 2.78 -4.99 -10.04
C MET A 14 3.30 -4.09 -8.90
N GLY A 15 4.59 -4.15 -8.58
CA GLY A 15 5.21 -3.26 -7.61
C GLY A 15 5.18 -1.79 -8.03
N LYS A 16 5.50 -1.50 -9.30
CA LYS A 16 5.42 -0.15 -9.88
C LYS A 16 3.98 0.38 -9.88
N ASP A 17 3.01 -0.49 -10.12
CA ASP A 17 1.60 -0.09 -10.18
C ASP A 17 1.04 0.19 -8.78
N LEU A 18 1.42 -0.61 -7.78
CA LEU A 18 1.12 -0.32 -6.37
C LEU A 18 1.75 0.99 -5.90
N GLU A 19 3.01 1.24 -6.27
CA GLU A 19 3.69 2.49 -5.95
C GLU A 19 2.97 3.68 -6.56
N ARG A 20 2.76 3.68 -7.89
CA ARG A 20 2.07 4.77 -8.59
C ARG A 20 0.67 5.03 -8.08
N ALA A 21 -0.05 3.99 -7.66
CA ALA A 21 -1.40 4.16 -7.11
C ALA A 21 -1.44 4.69 -5.67
N MET A 22 -0.32 4.67 -4.92
CA MET A 22 -0.35 4.88 -3.46
C MET A 22 0.79 5.77 -2.91
N TRP A 23 1.73 6.23 -3.73
CA TRP A 23 2.97 6.88 -3.28
C TRP A 23 2.77 8.14 -2.43
N ARG A 24 1.73 8.94 -2.70
CA ARG A 24 1.41 10.17 -1.96
C ARG A 24 0.29 10.04 -0.95
N MET A 25 -0.14 8.82 -0.70
CA MET A 25 -1.19 8.58 0.26
C MET A 25 -0.69 8.99 1.66
N TYR A 26 -1.45 9.86 2.33
CA TYR A 26 -1.36 9.96 3.78
C TYR A 26 -1.57 8.58 4.39
N ALA A 27 -0.84 8.25 5.45
CA ALA A 27 -1.04 7.06 6.26
C ALA A 27 -0.71 7.38 7.73
N PRO A 28 -1.44 6.81 8.71
CA PRO A 28 -1.22 7.06 10.13
C PRO A 28 0.23 6.79 10.60
N HIS A 29 0.88 5.80 9.98
CA HIS A 29 2.31 5.52 10.10
C HIS A 29 2.82 4.87 8.79
N LYS A 30 4.16 4.86 8.59
CA LYS A 30 4.84 4.22 7.45
C LYS A 30 4.34 2.80 7.17
N VAL A 31 4.05 2.54 5.90
CA VAL A 31 3.64 1.23 5.37
C VAL A 31 4.65 0.74 4.34
N LYS A 32 4.60 -0.56 4.05
CA LYS A 32 5.48 -1.22 3.08
C LYS A 32 4.63 -2.14 2.22
N PHE A 33 4.83 -2.06 0.91
CA PHE A 33 4.30 -3.04 -0.03
C PHE A 33 5.44 -3.94 -0.50
N ALA A 34 5.13 -5.21 -0.68
CA ALA A 34 6.07 -6.19 -1.22
C ALA A 34 5.29 -7.12 -2.14
N VAL A 35 5.86 -7.42 -3.31
CA VAL A 35 5.26 -8.33 -4.29
C VAL A 35 6.30 -9.38 -4.66
N SER A 36 5.91 -10.65 -4.69
CA SER A 36 6.76 -11.74 -5.15
C SER A 36 6.08 -12.47 -6.31
N GLY A 37 6.78 -12.61 -7.43
CA GLY A 37 6.23 -13.21 -8.66
C GLY A 37 6.29 -14.74 -8.69
N CYS A 38 6.73 -15.39 -7.61
CA CYS A 38 6.77 -16.85 -7.45
C CYS A 38 6.84 -17.26 -5.97
N PRO A 39 6.59 -18.53 -5.61
CA PRO A 39 6.63 -19.02 -4.23
C PRO A 39 8.00 -18.94 -3.52
N ARG A 40 9.08 -18.56 -4.23
CA ARG A 40 10.42 -18.40 -3.62
C ARG A 40 10.51 -17.19 -2.69
N ASN A 41 9.54 -16.26 -2.76
CA ASN A 41 9.37 -15.17 -1.81
C ASN A 41 10.58 -14.24 -1.63
N CYS A 42 11.36 -13.96 -2.70
CA CYS A 42 12.58 -13.16 -2.60
C CYS A 42 12.34 -11.73 -2.07
N ALA A 43 11.13 -11.17 -2.21
CA ALA A 43 10.78 -9.85 -1.69
C ALA A 43 10.22 -9.90 -0.26
N GLU A 44 10.22 -11.06 0.39
CA GLU A 44 9.60 -11.28 1.71
C GLU A 44 8.14 -10.80 1.77
N ALA A 45 7.42 -10.93 0.64
CA ALA A 45 6.02 -10.54 0.48
C ALA A 45 5.04 -11.56 1.11
N GLY A 46 5.47 -12.81 1.16
CA GLY A 46 4.83 -13.95 1.82
C GLY A 46 5.52 -14.32 3.12
N ILE A 47 5.14 -15.48 3.66
CA ILE A 47 5.44 -15.91 5.03
C ILE A 47 6.96 -16.10 5.25
N LYS A 48 7.62 -15.05 5.76
CA LYS A 48 8.69 -15.13 6.76
C LYS A 48 8.95 -13.77 7.43
N THR A 49 8.20 -13.52 8.51
CA THR A 49 8.56 -12.67 9.67
C THR A 49 7.47 -12.85 10.74
N GLU A 50 7.24 -14.11 11.14
CA GLU A 50 6.44 -14.59 12.29
C GLU A 50 5.00 -14.05 12.55
N VAL A 51 4.49 -13.04 11.82
CA VAL A 51 3.20 -12.37 12.08
C VAL A 51 2.53 -11.83 10.80
N ALA A 52 2.73 -12.47 9.64
CA ALA A 52 1.95 -12.15 8.44
C ALA A 52 0.62 -12.93 8.47
N HIS A 53 -0.50 -12.22 8.58
CA HIS A 53 -1.82 -12.85 8.58
C HIS A 53 -2.32 -13.08 7.16
N PHE A 54 -2.82 -14.29 6.89
CA PHE A 54 -3.43 -14.59 5.60
C PHE A 54 -4.75 -13.80 5.44
N PHE A 55 -4.79 -12.96 4.41
CA PHE A 55 -5.95 -12.12 4.10
C PHE A 55 -6.88 -12.78 3.09
N VAL A 56 -6.47 -12.91 1.82
CA VAL A 56 -7.27 -13.50 0.73
C VAL A 56 -6.37 -13.97 -0.43
N LYS A 57 -6.87 -14.87 -1.28
CA LYS A 57 -6.26 -15.22 -2.57
C LYS A 57 -7.05 -14.55 -3.69
N LEU A 58 -6.35 -13.85 -4.57
CA LEU A 58 -6.92 -13.15 -5.72
C LEU A 58 -6.34 -13.72 -7.02
N LYS A 59 -7.06 -13.57 -8.12
CA LYS A 59 -6.70 -14.15 -9.42
C LYS A 59 -6.10 -13.12 -10.36
N THR A 60 -6.50 -11.85 -10.25
CA THR A 60 -6.07 -10.81 -11.19
C THR A 60 -5.34 -9.66 -10.49
N ALA A 61 -4.58 -8.89 -11.27
CA ALA A 61 -3.84 -7.73 -10.76
C ALA A 61 -4.81 -6.61 -10.31
N GLU A 62 -5.91 -6.43 -11.03
CA GLU A 62 -6.95 -5.45 -10.72
C GLU A 62 -7.60 -5.74 -9.36
N GLU A 63 -7.87 -7.02 -9.08
CA GLU A 63 -8.35 -7.44 -7.76
C GLU A 63 -7.32 -7.10 -6.68
N VAL A 64 -6.02 -7.35 -6.92
CA VAL A 64 -4.97 -7.02 -5.95
C VAL A 64 -4.95 -5.51 -5.67
N MET A 65 -5.09 -4.68 -6.70
CA MET A 65 -5.18 -3.22 -6.54
C MET A 65 -6.40 -2.79 -5.73
N GLU A 66 -7.59 -3.28 -6.09
CA GLU A 66 -8.85 -2.95 -5.40
C GLU A 66 -8.78 -3.33 -3.91
N TYR A 67 -8.37 -4.56 -3.59
CA TYR A 67 -8.35 -5.04 -2.21
C TYR A 67 -7.27 -4.36 -1.37
N THR A 68 -6.10 -4.12 -1.95
CA THR A 68 -5.02 -3.42 -1.26
C THR A 68 -5.41 -1.97 -1.01
N GLY A 69 -5.95 -1.28 -2.03
CA GLY A 69 -6.38 0.10 -1.92
C GLY A 69 -7.52 0.30 -0.92
N ALA A 70 -8.53 -0.59 -0.93
CA ALA A 70 -9.59 -0.56 0.05
C ALA A 70 -9.08 -0.77 1.49
N PHE A 71 -8.14 -1.69 1.70
CA PHE A 71 -7.49 -1.86 3.00
C PHE A 71 -6.73 -0.59 3.43
N MET A 72 -6.00 0.03 2.50
CA MET A 72 -5.25 1.24 2.79
C MET A 72 -6.17 2.40 3.17
N GLU A 73 -7.30 2.59 2.49
CA GLU A 73 -8.26 3.63 2.86
C GLU A 73 -8.93 3.37 4.20
N LEU A 74 -9.28 2.11 4.47
CA LEU A 74 -9.80 1.73 5.79
C LEU A 74 -8.80 2.07 6.90
N TYR A 75 -7.53 1.70 6.72
CA TYR A 75 -6.47 2.03 7.67
C TYR A 75 -6.19 3.54 7.77
N ARG A 76 -6.26 4.29 6.66
CA ARG A 76 -6.12 5.75 6.63
C ARG A 76 -7.15 6.47 7.49
N THR A 77 -8.38 5.95 7.48
CA THR A 77 -9.53 6.57 8.14
C THR A 77 -9.69 6.15 9.60
N GLU A 78 -9.28 4.92 9.95
CA GLU A 78 -9.51 4.35 11.30
C GLU A 78 -8.24 4.22 12.15
N GLY A 79 -7.05 4.39 11.55
CA GLY A 79 -5.77 4.27 12.23
C GLY A 79 -5.44 5.51 13.07
N TRP A 80 -4.81 5.30 14.23
CA TRP A 80 -4.34 6.38 15.09
C TRP A 80 -2.98 6.92 14.64
N TYR A 81 -2.67 8.17 14.99
CA TYR A 81 -1.36 8.76 14.69
C TYR A 81 -0.22 7.89 15.24
N LEU A 82 0.75 7.59 14.38
CA LEU A 82 1.88 6.67 14.62
C LEU A 82 1.52 5.19 14.86
N GLU A 83 0.27 4.79 14.61
CA GLU A 83 -0.14 3.39 14.65
C GLU A 83 0.26 2.67 13.35
N ARG A 84 1.05 1.61 13.45
CA ARG A 84 1.37 0.75 12.29
C ARG A 84 0.22 -0.20 11.98
N THR A 85 0.13 -0.66 10.74
CA THR A 85 -0.89 -1.63 10.29
C THR A 85 -0.98 -2.88 11.18
N VAL A 86 0.13 -3.40 11.69
CA VAL A 86 0.14 -4.52 12.64
C VAL A 86 -0.54 -4.18 13.97
N HIS A 87 -0.32 -2.97 14.49
CA HIS A 87 -0.95 -2.52 15.74
C HIS A 87 -2.44 -2.23 15.52
N TYR A 88 -2.78 -1.62 14.38
CA TYR A 88 -4.16 -1.42 13.95
C TYR A 88 -4.91 -2.75 13.88
N ILE A 89 -4.38 -3.76 13.18
CA ILE A 89 -4.99 -5.09 13.07
C ILE A 89 -5.11 -5.77 14.44
N ASN A 90 -4.11 -5.65 15.31
CA ASN A 90 -4.19 -6.21 16.67
C ASN A 90 -5.29 -5.54 17.51
N ARG A 91 -5.58 -4.26 17.27
CA ARG A 91 -6.61 -3.50 17.97
C ARG A 91 -8.02 -3.82 17.45
N VAL A 92 -8.23 -3.74 16.14
CA VAL A 92 -9.57 -3.91 15.55
C VAL A 92 -9.93 -5.38 15.28
N GLY A 93 -8.92 -6.24 15.19
CA GLY A 93 -9.07 -7.65 14.83
C GLY A 93 -9.08 -7.87 13.32
N LEU A 94 -8.43 -8.94 12.87
CA LEU A 94 -8.40 -9.31 11.45
C LEU A 94 -9.80 -9.63 10.90
N ASP A 95 -10.67 -10.22 11.72
CA ASP A 95 -12.04 -10.58 11.32
C ASP A 95 -12.88 -9.35 10.99
N TYR A 96 -12.67 -8.24 11.70
CA TYR A 96 -13.32 -6.97 11.38
C TYR A 96 -12.87 -6.46 10.00
N VAL A 97 -11.56 -6.47 9.74
CA VAL A 97 -11.01 -6.05 8.44
C VAL A 97 -11.54 -6.95 7.32
N LYS A 98 -11.59 -8.27 7.53
CA LYS A 98 -12.17 -9.21 6.58
C LYS A 98 -13.64 -8.93 6.32
N LYS A 99 -14.43 -8.67 7.36
CA LYS A 99 -15.85 -8.30 7.19
C LYS A 99 -16.03 -7.03 6.34
N ARG A 100 -15.19 -6.01 6.56
CA ARG A 100 -15.27 -4.73 5.84
C ARG A 100 -14.80 -4.79 4.38
N ILE A 101 -14.00 -5.78 4.02
CA ILE A 101 -13.34 -5.83 2.70
C ILE A 101 -13.77 -7.06 1.91
N LEU A 102 -13.83 -8.24 2.53
CA LEU A 102 -14.18 -9.50 1.85
C LEU A 102 -15.70 -9.69 1.79
N ASP A 103 -16.40 -9.43 2.90
CA ASP A 103 -17.84 -9.70 3.02
C ASP A 103 -18.71 -8.53 2.54
N ASP A 104 -18.11 -7.36 2.30
CA ASP A 104 -18.78 -6.14 1.84
C ASP A 104 -18.13 -5.64 0.53
N ALA A 105 -18.62 -6.15 -0.60
CA ALA A 105 -18.09 -5.80 -1.91
C ALA A 105 -18.40 -4.36 -2.33
N GLU A 106 -19.55 -3.82 -1.92
CA GLU A 106 -19.95 -2.45 -2.22
C GLU A 106 -19.11 -1.46 -1.41
N GLY A 107 -18.98 -1.70 -0.10
CA GLY A 107 -18.12 -0.90 0.78
C GLY A 107 -16.65 -0.97 0.38
N ARG A 108 -16.15 -2.14 -0.04
CA ARG A 108 -14.77 -2.27 -0.56
C ARG A 108 -14.54 -1.37 -1.77
N LYS A 109 -15.46 -1.39 -2.75
CA LYS A 109 -15.35 -0.54 -3.95
C LYS A 109 -15.42 0.94 -3.59
N ALA A 110 -16.32 1.33 -2.70
CA ALA A 110 -16.43 2.70 -2.23
C ALA A 110 -15.15 3.20 -1.51
N LEU A 111 -14.51 2.33 -0.70
CA LEU A 111 -13.21 2.63 -0.08
C LEU A 111 -12.11 2.82 -1.14
N TRP A 112 -12.08 1.96 -2.16
CA TRP A 112 -11.10 2.07 -3.22
C TRP A 112 -11.28 3.35 -4.06
N GLU A 113 -12.52 3.65 -4.47
CA GLU A 113 -12.86 4.88 -5.19
C GLU A 113 -12.51 6.13 -4.37
N ARG A 114 -12.76 6.12 -3.06
CA ARG A 114 -12.38 7.23 -2.18
C ARG A 114 -10.87 7.44 -2.15
N LEU A 115 -10.07 6.38 -2.12
CA LEU A 115 -8.61 6.50 -2.16
C LEU A 115 -8.14 7.07 -3.50
N GLN A 116 -8.69 6.58 -4.61
CA GLN A 116 -8.38 7.08 -5.94
C GLN A 116 -8.71 8.57 -6.05
N PHE A 117 -9.91 8.97 -5.59
CA PHE A 117 -10.31 10.37 -5.57
C PHE A 117 -9.40 11.24 -4.70
N ALA A 118 -8.97 10.72 -3.53
CA ALA A 118 -8.06 11.44 -2.64
C ALA A 118 -6.64 11.60 -3.20
N LEU A 119 -6.27 10.83 -4.23
CA LEU A 119 -4.97 10.87 -4.89
C LEU A 119 -5.04 11.43 -6.32
N ASP A 120 -6.23 11.80 -6.78
CA ASP A 120 -6.43 12.31 -8.13
C ASP A 120 -5.67 13.64 -8.31
N GLY A 121 -4.89 13.71 -9.38
CA GLY A 121 -4.04 14.87 -9.68
C GLY A 121 -2.72 14.95 -8.91
N GLU A 122 -2.35 13.95 -8.11
CA GLU A 122 -1.03 13.93 -7.47
C GLU A 122 0.09 13.66 -8.50
N PRO A 123 1.09 14.56 -8.67
CA PRO A 123 2.10 14.50 -9.74
C PRO A 123 3.17 13.43 -9.47
N ASP A 124 3.52 12.59 -10.44
CA ASP A 124 4.48 11.49 -10.21
C ASP A 124 5.87 12.05 -9.87
N PRO A 125 6.46 11.72 -8.70
CA PRO A 125 7.70 12.35 -8.26
C PRO A 125 8.92 11.92 -9.08
N TRP A 126 8.80 10.86 -9.87
CA TRP A 126 9.87 10.32 -10.70
C TRP A 126 9.90 10.94 -12.10
N PHE A 127 8.79 11.54 -12.54
CA PHE A 127 8.65 12.14 -13.87
C PHE A 127 8.34 13.63 -13.81
N ASP A 128 7.53 14.06 -12.83
CA ASP A 128 7.00 15.41 -12.65
C ASP A 128 7.71 16.15 -11.50
N PHE A 129 9.05 16.13 -11.49
CA PHE A 129 9.89 16.63 -10.39
C PHE A 129 9.53 18.05 -9.91
N GLN A 130 9.13 18.95 -10.81
CA GLN A 130 8.78 20.33 -10.46
C GLN A 130 7.46 20.42 -9.71
N GLU A 131 6.44 19.72 -10.19
CA GLU A 131 5.10 19.69 -9.58
C GLU A 131 5.13 18.89 -8.27
N ALA A 132 5.97 17.86 -8.21
CA ALA A 132 6.17 17.04 -7.03
C ALA A 132 7.12 17.65 -5.97
N ALA A 133 7.68 18.84 -6.22
CA ALA A 133 8.65 19.46 -5.33
C ALA A 133 8.07 19.74 -3.93
N VAL A 134 8.88 19.48 -2.90
CA VAL A 134 8.55 19.77 -1.50
C VAL A 134 9.34 20.97 -0.99
N ASP A 135 8.82 21.64 0.04
CA ASP A 135 9.54 22.75 0.68
C ASP A 135 10.84 22.24 1.32
N THR A 136 11.97 22.65 0.75
CA THR A 136 13.31 22.24 1.22
C THR A 136 13.82 23.09 2.37
N ARG A 137 13.11 24.16 2.77
CA ARG A 137 13.52 25.04 3.88
C ARG A 137 13.66 24.30 5.20
N GLN A 138 12.90 23.22 5.39
CA GLN A 138 13.00 22.34 6.57
C GLN A 138 14.38 21.66 6.74
N PHE A 139 15.18 21.59 5.67
CA PHE A 139 16.53 21.05 5.69
C PHE A 139 17.61 22.12 5.82
N ILE A 140 17.23 23.41 5.83
CA ILE A 140 18.16 24.51 6.06
C ILE A 140 18.52 24.49 7.56
N PRO A 141 19.80 24.36 7.92
CA PRO A 141 20.22 24.41 9.31
C PRO A 141 19.76 25.71 9.98
N LEU A 142 19.20 25.60 11.18
CA LEU A 142 18.91 26.78 12.00
C LEU A 142 20.25 27.40 12.42
N VAL A 143 20.50 28.63 11.98
CA VAL A 143 21.66 29.41 12.43
C VAL A 143 21.30 30.01 13.79
N PRO A 144 22.02 29.68 14.88
CA PRO A 144 21.81 30.33 16.17
C PRO A 144 22.05 31.84 16.04
N ALA A 145 21.23 32.63 16.73
CA ALA A 145 21.40 34.08 16.84
C ALA A 145 22.65 34.45 17.65
#